data_AF-A0A8T0XDJ5-F1
#
_entry.id   AF-A0A8T0XDJ5-F1
#
_cell.length_a   1.000
_cell.length_b   1.000
_cell.length_c   1.000
_cell.angle_alpha   90.00
_cell.angle_beta   90.00
_cell.angle_gamma   90.00
#
_symmetry.space_group_name_H-M   'P 1'
#
loop_
_entity.id
_entity.type
_entity.pdbx_description
1 polymer ?
#
loop_
_entity_poly.entity_id
_entity_poly.type
_entity_poly.pdbx_seq_one_letter_code
_entity_poly.pdbx_strand_id
1 'polypeptide(L)'
;MGKHEFLTPKAIANRIKAKGLQKLRWYCQMCQKQCRDENGFKCHCMSESHQRQMQVFGMAPERVVEGFSEEFLESFLALIRRAHRHSRVAATVVYNEYIADRHHVHMNSTR
;
A
#
# COMPACT_ATOMS: atom_id res chain seq x y z
N MET A 1 -30.03 -4.29 6.88
CA MET A 1 -28.59 -4.38 7.23
C MET A 1 -28.25 -3.24 8.18
N GLY A 2 -28.05 -3.51 9.47
CA GLY A 2 -27.89 -2.48 10.50
C GLY A 2 -26.66 -1.59 10.28
N LYS A 3 -26.85 -0.28 10.44
CA LYS A 3 -25.81 0.74 10.27
C LYS A 3 -24.60 0.38 11.14
N HIS A 4 -23.45 0.19 10.50
CA HIS A 4 -22.18 -0.08 11.19
C HIS A 4 -21.67 1.22 11.84
N GLU A 5 -22.27 1.59 12.98
CA GLU A 5 -21.83 2.74 13.76
C GLU A 5 -20.41 2.55 14.29
N PHE A 6 -19.72 3.69 14.44
CA PHE A 6 -18.28 3.80 14.69
C PHE A 6 -17.81 3.03 15.95
N LEU A 7 -18.68 2.78 16.93
CA LEU A 7 -18.35 2.12 18.21
C LEU A 7 -18.95 0.73 18.37
N THR A 8 -19.56 0.17 17.32
CA THR A 8 -20.07 -1.21 17.41
C THR A 8 -18.93 -2.21 17.65
N PRO A 9 -19.16 -3.32 18.36
CA PRO A 9 -18.15 -4.36 18.55
C PRO A 9 -17.53 -4.84 17.23
N LYS A 10 -18.33 -4.90 16.16
CA LYS A 10 -17.87 -5.23 14.80
C LYS A 10 -16.92 -4.17 14.23
N ALA A 11 -17.23 -2.88 14.39
CA ALA A 11 -16.36 -1.79 13.94
C ALA A 11 -15.02 -1.79 14.70
N ILE A 12 -15.06 -2.00 16.02
CA ILE A 12 -13.86 -2.09 16.86
C ILE A 12 -13.00 -3.30 16.45
N ALA A 13 -13.60 -4.49 16.33
CA ALA A 13 -12.90 -5.69 15.89
C ALA A 13 -12.27 -5.50 14.50
N ASN A 14 -12.96 -4.82 13.59
CA ASN A 14 -12.42 -4.50 12.27
C ASN A 14 -11.24 -3.53 12.31
N ARG A 15 -11.26 -2.53 13.20
CA ARG A 15 -10.11 -1.63 13.39
C ARG A 15 -8.92 -2.36 13.98
N ILE A 16 -9.12 -3.19 15.00
CA ILE A 16 -8.05 -4.00 15.61
C ILE A 16 -7.40 -4.88 14.54
N LYS A 17 -8.20 -5.57 13.72
CA LYS A 17 -7.70 -6.39 12.61
C LYS A 17 -6.99 -5.59 11.52
N ALA A 18 -7.29 -4.29 11.40
CA ALA A 18 -6.67 -3.39 10.44
C ALA A 18 -5.48 -2.60 11.03
N LYS A 19 -5.13 -2.81 12.31
CA LYS A 19 -3.92 -2.22 12.91
C LYS A 19 -2.68 -2.99 12.45
N GLY A 20 -1.59 -2.24 12.33
CA GLY A 20 -0.28 -2.78 11.98
C GLY A 20 -0.09 -3.04 10.48
N LEU A 21 1.12 -3.45 10.15
CA LEU A 21 1.52 -3.78 8.79
C LEU A 21 0.93 -5.14 8.40
N GLN A 22 0.04 -5.15 7.42
CA GLN A 22 -0.47 -6.40 6.85
C GLN A 22 0.47 -6.89 5.74
N LYS A 23 0.27 -8.13 5.27
CA LYS A 23 1.11 -8.70 4.21
C LYS A 23 0.95 -7.89 2.92
N LEU A 24 2.05 -7.32 2.43
CA LEU A 24 2.08 -6.49 1.22
C LEU A 24 1.62 -7.24 -0.05
N ARG A 25 1.76 -8.56 -0.10
CA ARG A 25 1.26 -9.38 -1.22
C ARG A 25 -0.25 -9.22 -1.48
N TRP A 26 -1.00 -8.69 -0.52
CA TRP A 26 -2.44 -8.42 -0.62
C TRP A 26 -2.77 -6.92 -0.69
N TYR A 27 -1.79 -6.08 -1.02
CA TYR A 27 -1.99 -4.66 -1.25
C TYR A 27 -2.10 -4.39 -2.76
N CYS A 28 -3.08 -3.57 -3.16
CA CYS A 28 -3.20 -3.08 -4.53
C CYS A 28 -2.70 -1.65 -4.62
N GLN A 29 -1.59 -1.42 -5.33
CA GLN A 29 -1.02 -0.08 -5.50
C GLN A 29 -1.94 0.84 -6.32
N MET A 30 -2.49 0.34 -7.42
CA MET A 30 -3.42 1.10 -8.27
C MET A 30 -4.65 1.63 -7.51
N CYS A 31 -5.13 0.87 -6.53
CA CYS A 31 -6.30 1.23 -5.74
C CYS A 31 -5.95 1.77 -4.35
N GLN A 32 -4.65 1.86 -4.01
CA GLN A 32 -4.13 2.17 -2.68
C GLN A 32 -4.87 1.42 -1.56
N LYS A 33 -5.09 0.12 -1.78
CA LYS A 33 -6.01 -0.70 -0.96
C LYS A 33 -5.32 -1.92 -0.38
N GLN A 34 -5.22 -1.96 0.94
CA GLN A 34 -4.82 -3.15 1.67
C GLN A 34 -5.99 -4.14 1.80
N CYS A 35 -5.80 -5.35 1.30
CA CYS A 35 -6.69 -6.49 1.56
C CYS A 35 -6.12 -7.37 2.69
N ARG A 36 -7.00 -7.99 3.48
CA ARG A 36 -6.62 -8.74 4.68
C ARG A 36 -5.96 -10.08 4.37
N ASP A 37 -6.46 -10.73 3.33
CA ASP A 37 -6.10 -12.09 2.97
C ASP A 37 -6.25 -12.27 1.46
N GLU A 38 -5.89 -13.47 1.01
CA GLU A 38 -5.91 -13.85 -0.40
C GLU A 38 -7.31 -13.75 -1.01
N ASN A 39 -8.34 -14.18 -0.28
CA ASN A 39 -9.70 -14.18 -0.77
C ASN A 39 -10.21 -12.73 -0.92
N GLY A 40 -9.93 -11.88 0.06
CA GLY A 40 -10.24 -10.46 0.00
C GLY A 40 -9.55 -9.77 -1.18
N PHE A 41 -8.30 -10.13 -1.47
CA PHE A 41 -7.58 -9.60 -2.63
C PHE A 41 -8.16 -10.10 -3.95
N LYS A 42 -8.50 -11.39 -4.06
CA LYS A 42 -9.21 -11.94 -5.24
C LYS A 42 -10.53 -11.23 -5.50
N CYS A 43 -11.37 -11.08 -4.48
CA CYS A 43 -12.62 -10.33 -4.59
C CYS A 43 -12.39 -8.86 -4.97
N HIS A 44 -11.32 -8.24 -4.46
CA HIS A 44 -10.95 -6.88 -4.86
C HIS A 44 -10.60 -6.80 -6.35
N CYS A 45 -9.76 -7.72 -6.85
CA CYS A 45 -9.38 -7.73 -8.26
C CYS A 45 -10.57 -7.95 -9.20
N MET A 46 -11.59 -8.71 -8.76
CA MET A 46 -12.83 -8.91 -9.53
C MET A 46 -13.80 -7.71 -9.47
N SER A 47 -13.58 -6.74 -8.57
CA SER A 47 -14.51 -5.62 -8.40
C SER A 47 -14.45 -4.63 -9.56
N GLU A 48 -15.60 -4.06 -9.93
CA GLU A 48 -15.71 -3.08 -11.02
C GLU A 48 -14.79 -1.87 -10.81
N SER A 49 -14.65 -1.40 -9.56
CA SER A 49 -13.76 -0.30 -9.22
C SER A 49 -12.29 -0.60 -9.56
N HIS A 50 -11.83 -1.81 -9.26
CA HIS A 50 -10.47 -2.23 -9.63
C HIS A 50 -10.33 -2.36 -11.15
N GLN A 51 -11.30 -2.98 -11.82
CA GLN A 51 -11.28 -3.16 -13.28
C GLN A 51 -11.21 -1.82 -14.02
N ARG A 52 -11.98 -0.81 -13.59
CA ARG A 52 -11.89 0.56 -14.14
C ARG A 52 -10.52 1.18 -13.94
N GLN A 53 -9.89 1.01 -12.78
CA GLN A 53 -8.51 1.49 -12.55
C GLN A 53 -7.50 0.79 -13.47
N MET A 54 -7.66 -0.52 -13.70
CA MET A 54 -6.80 -1.27 -14.61
C MET A 54 -6.98 -0.86 -16.07
N GLN A 55 -8.18 -0.43 -16.48
CA GLN A 55 -8.39 0.15 -17.81
C GLN A 55 -7.62 1.47 -17.98
N VAL A 56 -7.62 2.33 -16.95
CA VAL A 56 -6.82 3.58 -16.96
C VAL A 56 -5.33 3.26 -17.00
N PHE A 57 -4.87 2.31 -16.18
CA PHE A 57 -3.48 1.84 -16.21
C PHE A 57 -3.06 1.35 -17.60
N GLY A 58 -3.91 0.57 -18.26
CA GLY A 58 -3.64 0.03 -19.60
C GLY A 58 -3.43 1.08 -20.69
N MET A 59 -3.88 2.32 -20.49
CA MET A 59 -3.66 3.41 -21.44
C MET A 59 -2.21 3.91 -21.46
N ALA A 60 -1.49 3.82 -20.33
CA ALA A 60 -0.12 4.31 -20.19
C ALA A 60 0.65 3.58 -19.06
N PRO A 61 0.87 2.25 -19.19
CA PRO A 61 1.42 1.44 -18.10
C PRO A 61 2.84 1.87 -17.70
N GLU A 62 3.71 2.13 -18.68
CA GLU A 62 5.10 2.57 -18.44
C GLU A 62 5.14 3.87 -17.62
N ARG A 63 4.34 4.87 -18.02
CA ARG A 63 4.27 6.15 -17.32
C ARG A 63 3.82 6.00 -15.86
N VAL A 64 2.86 5.10 -15.60
CA VAL A 64 2.37 4.86 -14.23
C VAL A 64 3.45 4.19 -13.38
N VAL A 65 4.11 3.16 -13.90
CA VAL A 65 5.18 2.45 -13.17
C VAL A 65 6.40 3.34 -12.96
N GLU A 66 6.75 4.19 -13.92
CA GLU A 66 7.79 5.21 -13.78
C GLU A 66 7.43 6.21 -12.67
N GLY A 67 6.20 6.71 -12.64
CA GLY A 67 5.72 7.58 -11.56
C GLY A 67 5.80 6.94 -10.18
N PHE A 68 5.45 5.65 -10.06
CA PHE A 68 5.64 4.90 -8.82
C PHE A 68 7.12 4.79 -8.42
N SER A 69 8.00 4.58 -9.39
CA SER A 69 9.44 4.45 -9.15
C SER A 69 10.05 5.78 -8.67
N GLU A 70 9.66 6.90 -9.28
CA GLU A 70 10.05 8.25 -8.89
C GLU A 70 9.56 8.59 -7.47
N GLU A 71 8.27 8.39 -7.19
CA GLU A 71 7.66 8.68 -5.89
C GLU A 71 8.28 7.84 -4.77
N PHE A 72 8.52 6.55 -5.03
CA PHE A 72 9.20 5.67 -4.10
C PHE A 72 10.63 6.15 -3.83
N LEU A 73 11.41 6.42 -4.88
CA LEU A 73 12.81 6.84 -4.75
C LEU A 73 12.93 8.14 -3.95
N GLU A 74 12.13 9.16 -4.29
CA GLU A 74 12.14 10.45 -3.60
C GLU A 74 11.85 10.28 -2.11
N SER A 75 10.76 9.57 -1.80
CA SER A 75 10.29 9.38 -0.43
C SER A 75 11.24 8.49 0.39
N PHE A 76 11.79 7.45 -0.22
CA PHE A 76 12.76 6.55 0.41
C PHE A 76 14.08 7.27 0.72
N LEU A 77 14.60 8.06 -0.22
CA LEU A 77 15.79 8.88 0.02
C LEU A 77 15.54 9.99 1.03
N ALA A 78 14.33 10.58 1.06
CA ALA A 78 13.95 11.55 2.08
C ALA A 78 13.96 10.93 3.48
N LEU A 79 13.48 9.68 3.61
CA LEU A 79 13.54 8.93 4.87
C LEU A 79 15.00 8.69 5.30
N ILE A 80 15.87 8.25 4.39
CA ILE A 80 17.30 8.06 4.68
C ILE A 80 17.93 9.38 5.14
N ARG A 81 17.68 10.47 4.41
CA ARG A 81 18.24 11.79 4.71
C ARG A 81 17.84 12.30 6.10
N ARG A 82 16.60 12.05 6.55
CA ARG A 82 16.12 12.52 7.87
C ARG A 82 16.48 11.58 9.03
N ALA A 83 16.37 10.27 8.84
CA ALA A 83 16.45 9.28 9.92
C ALA A 83 17.81 8.59 10.02
N HIS A 84 18.57 8.52 8.92
CA HIS A 84 19.80 7.72 8.81
C HIS A 84 20.98 8.53 8.22
N ARG A 85 21.04 9.84 8.49
CA ARG A 85 22.00 10.78 7.85
C ARG A 85 23.48 10.41 8.02
N HIS A 86 23.85 9.85 9.17
CA HIS A 86 25.24 9.58 9.55
C HIS A 86 25.50 8.11 9.89
N SER A 87 24.56 7.22 9.51
CA SER A 87 24.65 5.79 9.78
C SER A 87 24.68 5.01 8.47
N ARG A 88 25.45 3.92 8.46
CA ARG A 88 25.25 2.87 7.46
C ARG A 88 24.11 1.99 7.95
N VAL A 89 23.07 1.86 7.14
CA VAL A 89 21.87 1.08 7.45
C VAL A 89 21.54 0.18 6.27
N ALA A 90 21.08 -1.04 6.55
CA ALA A 90 20.61 -1.93 5.50
C ALA A 90 19.31 -1.37 4.88
N ALA A 91 19.21 -1.42 3.56
CA ALA A 91 18.02 -0.93 2.84
C ALA A 91 16.72 -1.62 3.31
N THR A 92 16.80 -2.89 3.73
CA THR A 92 15.66 -3.63 4.29
C THR A 92 15.13 -3.02 5.59
N VAL A 93 16.00 -2.48 6.44
CA VAL A 93 15.61 -1.79 7.69
C VAL A 93 14.87 -0.50 7.35
N VAL A 94 15.45 0.30 6.46
CA VAL A 94 14.82 1.55 5.98
C VAL A 94 13.49 1.27 5.29
N TYR A 95 13.40 0.20 4.50
CA TYR A 95 12.16 -0.16 3.81
C TYR A 95 11.06 -0.58 4.78
N ASN A 96 11.40 -1.33 5.84
CA ASN A 96 10.43 -1.68 6.88
C ASN A 96 9.91 -0.45 7.64
N GLU A 97 10.77 0.53 7.88
CA GLU A 97 10.37 1.82 8.46
C GLU A 97 9.50 2.61 7.48
N TYR A 98 9.87 2.62 6.20
CA TYR A 98 9.15 3.31 5.14
C TYR A 98 7.71 2.80 4.98
N ILE A 99 7.50 1.48 4.94
CA ILE A 99 6.16 0.88 4.77
C ILE A 99 5.34 0.87 6.06
N ALA A 100 5.86 1.38 7.19
CA ALA A 100 5.06 1.51 8.41
C ALA A 100 3.88 2.48 8.22
N ASP A 101 4.03 3.45 7.30
CA ASP A 101 2.89 4.20 6.75
C ASP A 101 2.22 3.39 5.62
N ARG A 102 0.89 3.31 5.67
CA ARG A 102 0.08 2.47 4.78
C ARG A 102 -0.20 3.08 3.41
N HIS A 103 0.11 4.36 3.21
CA HIS A 103 -0.23 5.07 1.96
C HIS A 103 0.99 5.37 1.07
N HIS A 104 2.14 4.78 1.37
CA HIS A 104 3.32 4.89 0.54
C HIS A 104 3.31 3.92 -0.66
N VAL A 105 4.06 4.26 -1.70
CA VAL A 105 4.30 3.36 -2.84
C VAL A 105 5.14 2.17 -2.40
N HIS A 106 4.63 0.95 -2.56
CA HIS A 106 5.42 -0.23 -2.26
C HIS A 106 6.43 -0.53 -3.36
N MET A 107 7.64 -0.93 -2.97
CA MET A 107 8.76 -1.29 -3.86
C MET A 107 8.40 -2.39 -4.87
N ASN A 108 7.42 -3.25 -4.57
CA ASN A 108 6.95 -4.27 -5.52
C ASN A 108 6.20 -3.68 -6.73
N SER A 109 5.91 -2.39 -6.72
CA SER A 109 5.17 -1.68 -7.77
C SER A 109 6.07 -0.80 -8.64
N THR A 110 7.38 -0.83 -8.41
CA THR A 110 8.39 -0.05 -9.15
C THR A 110 9.16 -0.94 -10.13
N ARG A 111 9.95 -0.34 -11.03
CA ARG A 111 10.86 -1.03 -11.97
C ARG A 111 12.33 -0.87 -11.58
#